data_AF-A0A150VFH1-F1
#
_entry.id   AF-A0A150VFH1-F1
#
_cell.length_a   1.000
_cell.length_b   1.000
_cell.length_c   1.000
_cell.angle_alpha   90.00
_cell.angle_beta   90.00
_cell.angle_gamma   90.00
#
_symmetry.space_group_name_H-M   'P 1'
#
loop_
_entity.id
_entity.type
_entity.pdbx_description
1 polymer ?
#
loop_
_entity_poly.entity_id
_entity_poly.type
_entity_poly.pdbx_seq_one_letter_code
_entity_poly.pdbx_strand_id
1 'polypeptide(L)'
;GPEGGFDSTPIPLRPLGYTLKITIHSASNLPMADVKTLSSDPWVLGQISADVPKRHKEDPPLQFRTPTIRQCLDPVWDEDWIVANVPSSGCRLKFRLYDEDQHDKDDRLGNVHVNIDSLYEGWPGIKRQTFEVKAKAGSWRAYGVRAIAVCFNSAKHMRANLVVSVEMLGRTPEDGQNGRLYTVGPCRWIRHFDPLLGRIAHTKEPDEDIEEPSNDKKVQHYNFQANEIQLQGPVPAELYHRYVEFKPWVKRMFTSTGVQGLILGKALHHQHARVYNFDKQTAWGYFPEGPCEAMTKQFLELVHYDKGGRIFTYVLTLDALWRFTETGKEFGIDMLSKHTMHSDVSIYIAFSGEFFVRRLKHPHRPEPPAPVEETSRDHPPKHGKNETHPPADISGGPPDSEPPKDPAHYQLVIDNDSGTYRPNADLLPLLKKFLARSLPGLHIQTLDCQKDAEKMNRMKNEQRERKKAEGDHIVYTQGDRSSSISSSDEEDLDRIQ
;
A
#
# COMPACT_ATOMS: atom_id res chain seq x y z
N GLY A 1 -12.58 -26.94 -2.67
CA GLY A 1 -12.24 -25.69 -3.37
C GLY A 1 -10.86 -25.82 -3.98
N PRO A 2 -10.42 -24.86 -4.82
CA PRO A 2 -9.03 -24.78 -5.26
C PRO A 2 -8.05 -24.67 -4.07
N GLU A 3 -6.83 -25.18 -4.22
CA GLU A 3 -5.79 -25.08 -3.18
C GLU A 3 -5.41 -23.62 -2.89
N GLY A 4 -5.12 -23.30 -1.63
CA GLY A 4 -4.81 -21.96 -1.16
C GLY A 4 -5.93 -21.34 -0.31
N GLY A 5 -5.89 -20.03 -0.11
CA GLY A 5 -6.80 -19.32 0.79
C GLY A 5 -6.29 -19.30 2.22
N PHE A 6 -7.18 -19.47 3.20
CA PHE A 6 -6.80 -19.46 4.61
C PHE A 6 -5.79 -20.56 4.95
N ASP A 7 -4.72 -20.16 5.62
CA ASP A 7 -3.67 -21.05 6.06
C ASP A 7 -3.57 -21.02 7.58
N SER A 8 -3.87 -22.16 8.19
CA SER A 8 -3.96 -22.36 9.64
C SER A 8 -2.62 -22.68 10.30
N THR A 9 -1.51 -22.61 9.55
CA THR A 9 -0.16 -22.85 10.09
C THR A 9 0.09 -21.91 11.27
N PRO A 10 0.36 -22.43 12.48
CA PRO A 10 0.51 -21.60 13.68
C PRO A 10 1.81 -20.79 13.63
N ILE A 11 1.86 -19.67 14.39
CA ILE A 11 3.14 -18.98 14.61
C ILE A 11 4.07 -19.89 15.42
N PRO A 12 5.32 -20.11 14.99
CA PRO A 12 6.32 -20.79 15.80
C PRO A 12 6.52 -20.10 17.15
N LEU A 13 6.29 -20.82 18.25
CA LEU A 13 6.41 -20.29 19.60
C LEU A 13 7.86 -19.92 19.95
N ARG A 14 8.09 -18.66 20.36
CA ARG A 14 9.40 -18.21 20.84
C ARG A 14 9.31 -17.22 22.01
N PRO A 15 10.40 -17.08 22.77
CA PRO A 15 10.52 -16.06 23.80
C PRO A 15 10.33 -14.66 23.19
N LEU A 16 9.78 -13.75 24.00
CA LEU A 16 9.66 -12.34 23.63
C LEU A 16 11.06 -11.73 23.42
N GLY A 17 11.18 -10.93 22.37
CA GLY A 17 12.41 -10.25 22.00
C GLY A 17 12.46 -8.82 22.53
N TYR A 18 13.34 -8.01 21.95
CA TYR A 18 13.46 -6.59 22.20
C TYR A 18 12.78 -5.78 21.09
N THR A 19 12.32 -4.59 21.44
CA THR A 19 11.86 -3.60 20.47
C THR A 19 13.02 -2.68 20.11
N LEU A 20 13.35 -2.60 18.82
CA LEU A 20 14.41 -1.75 18.30
C LEU A 20 13.84 -0.61 17.49
N LYS A 21 14.36 0.59 17.71
CA LYS A 21 14.19 1.76 16.84
C LYS A 21 15.43 1.89 15.96
N ILE A 22 15.26 1.73 14.66
CA ILE A 22 16.31 1.85 13.66
C ILE A 22 16.11 3.19 12.95
N THR A 23 17.10 4.07 12.98
CA THR A 23 17.03 5.36 12.29
C THR A 23 18.02 5.39 11.13
N ILE A 24 17.50 5.63 9.93
CA ILE A 24 18.29 5.84 8.70
C ILE A 24 18.47 7.34 8.55
N HIS A 25 19.64 7.86 8.96
CA HIS A 25 19.87 9.29 9.03
C HIS A 25 20.15 9.90 7.66
N SER A 26 21.26 9.52 7.04
CA SER A 26 21.72 10.15 5.82
C SER A 26 22.68 9.25 5.05
N ALA A 27 22.91 9.58 3.79
CA ALA A 27 24.04 9.08 3.03
C ALA A 27 24.92 10.23 2.59
N SER A 28 26.17 9.92 2.24
CA SER A 28 27.08 10.91 1.67
C SER A 28 27.86 10.31 0.51
N ASN A 29 28.24 11.18 -0.42
CA ASN A 29 29.06 10.84 -1.56
C ASN A 29 28.46 9.67 -2.35
N LEU A 30 27.16 9.67 -2.65
CA LEU A 30 26.53 8.63 -3.48
C LEU A 30 27.02 8.70 -4.94
N PRO A 31 27.02 7.59 -5.69
CA PRO A 31 27.36 7.63 -7.11
C PRO A 31 26.23 8.27 -7.91
N MET A 32 26.57 9.01 -8.95
CA MET A 32 25.60 9.57 -9.90
C MET A 32 25.12 8.45 -10.82
N ALA A 33 23.81 8.22 -10.90
CA ALA A 33 23.24 7.36 -11.93
C ALA A 33 22.62 8.17 -13.08
N ASP A 34 22.13 9.39 -12.83
CA ASP A 34 21.65 10.29 -13.86
C ASP A 34 22.76 11.13 -14.50
N VAL A 35 23.11 10.82 -15.75
CA VAL A 35 24.17 11.53 -16.50
C VAL A 35 23.79 12.97 -16.85
N LYS A 36 22.50 13.26 -17.10
CA LYS A 36 22.05 14.59 -17.52
C LYS A 36 22.10 15.61 -16.38
N THR A 37 21.72 15.18 -15.18
CA THR A 37 21.65 16.04 -13.98
C THR A 37 22.90 15.92 -13.13
N LEU A 38 23.80 14.97 -13.44
CA LEU A 38 24.98 14.64 -12.63
C LEU A 38 24.58 14.40 -11.17
N SER A 39 23.49 13.66 -10.96
CA SER A 39 22.90 13.41 -9.66
C SER A 39 22.29 12.02 -9.57
N SER A 40 21.63 11.74 -8.45
CA SER A 40 20.68 10.66 -8.24
C SER A 40 19.47 11.18 -7.44
N ASP A 41 18.40 10.40 -7.46
CA ASP A 41 17.20 10.48 -6.63
C ASP A 41 17.22 9.32 -5.59
N PRO A 42 18.09 9.39 -4.57
CA PRO A 42 18.36 8.25 -3.70
C PRO A 42 17.24 7.91 -2.72
N TRP A 43 17.06 6.60 -2.51
CA TRP A 43 16.24 6.02 -1.45
C TRP A 43 16.87 4.72 -0.90
N VAL A 44 16.41 4.28 0.29
CA VAL A 44 16.94 3.10 0.99
C VAL A 44 15.85 2.07 1.28
N LEU A 45 16.08 0.83 0.85
CA LEU A 45 15.33 -0.35 1.32
C LEU A 45 16.09 -1.01 2.48
N GLY A 46 15.60 -0.82 3.69
CA GLY A 46 15.99 -1.56 4.88
C GLY A 46 15.30 -2.93 4.92
N GLN A 47 16.04 -3.96 5.33
CA GLN A 47 15.51 -5.30 5.58
C GLN A 47 16.16 -5.86 6.84
N ILE A 48 15.36 -6.42 7.74
CA ILE A 48 15.85 -7.12 8.92
C ILE A 48 15.82 -8.63 8.68
N SER A 49 16.80 -9.33 9.24
CA SER A 49 16.85 -10.79 9.27
C SER A 49 17.38 -11.21 10.63
N ALA A 50 16.67 -12.09 11.30
CA ALA A 50 17.05 -12.61 12.61
C ALA A 50 16.74 -14.12 12.64
N ASP A 51 17.18 -14.80 13.69
CA ASP A 51 16.94 -16.23 13.88
C ASP A 51 15.48 -16.49 14.27
N VAL A 52 14.63 -16.34 13.26
CA VAL A 52 13.17 -16.26 13.36
C VAL A 52 12.59 -17.19 12.30
N PRO A 53 12.15 -18.41 12.68
CA PRO A 53 11.37 -19.24 11.78
C PRO A 53 10.13 -18.48 11.30
N LYS A 54 9.97 -18.48 9.99
CA LYS A 54 8.76 -18.08 9.29
C LYS A 54 7.76 -19.23 9.34
N ARG A 55 6.47 -18.95 9.07
CA ARG A 55 5.50 -20.03 8.89
C ARG A 55 5.84 -20.82 7.63
N HIS A 56 6.16 -20.09 6.55
CA HIS A 56 6.62 -20.67 5.30
C HIS A 56 7.88 -19.96 4.79
N LYS A 57 8.63 -20.62 3.91
CA LYS A 57 9.87 -20.04 3.37
C LYS A 57 9.57 -18.82 2.50
N GLU A 58 8.38 -18.82 1.91
CA GLU A 58 7.82 -17.82 1.02
C GLU A 58 7.29 -16.58 1.75
N ASP A 59 7.22 -16.57 3.10
CA ASP A 59 6.78 -15.37 3.82
C ASP A 59 7.69 -14.20 3.41
N PRO A 60 7.12 -13.02 3.09
CA PRO A 60 7.91 -11.85 2.72
C PRO A 60 8.86 -11.47 3.87
N PRO A 61 10.09 -11.00 3.56
CA PRO A 61 10.95 -10.44 4.58
C PRO A 61 10.37 -9.13 5.12
N LEU A 62 10.62 -8.84 6.40
CA LEU A 62 10.26 -7.56 6.99
C LEU A 62 11.16 -6.45 6.42
N GLN A 63 10.54 -5.44 5.82
CA GLN A 63 11.22 -4.40 5.05
C GLN A 63 10.67 -3.01 5.36
N PHE A 64 11.52 -2.01 5.17
CA PHE A 64 11.18 -0.60 5.30
C PHE A 64 11.83 0.18 4.16
N ARG A 65 11.07 1.07 3.53
CA ARG A 65 11.56 1.95 2.46
C ARG A 65 11.51 3.40 2.94
N THR A 66 12.62 4.14 2.81
CA THR A 66 12.62 5.60 3.00
C THR A 66 11.96 6.31 1.82
N PRO A 67 11.48 7.55 1.99
CA PRO A 67 11.15 8.41 0.86
C PRO A 67 12.37 8.63 -0.05
N THR A 68 12.08 9.04 -1.28
CA THR A 68 13.05 9.42 -2.29
C THR A 68 13.43 10.90 -2.13
N ILE A 69 14.71 11.18 -1.96
CA ILE A 69 15.22 12.56 -1.93
C ILE A 69 15.73 12.89 -3.33
N ARG A 70 15.20 13.95 -3.95
CA ARG A 70 15.49 14.27 -5.35
C ARG A 70 16.81 14.99 -5.54
N GLN A 71 17.48 14.69 -6.65
CA GLN A 71 18.66 15.36 -7.17
C GLN A 71 19.69 15.63 -6.07
N CYS A 72 20.02 14.60 -5.31
CA CYS A 72 20.89 14.69 -4.15
C CYS A 72 21.86 13.51 -4.07
N LEU A 73 23.15 13.80 -3.84
CA LEU A 73 24.17 12.77 -3.59
C LEU A 73 24.53 12.63 -2.10
N ASP A 74 24.02 13.55 -1.28
CA ASP A 74 24.21 13.58 0.17
C ASP A 74 22.84 13.68 0.89
N PRO A 75 21.91 12.73 0.65
CA PRO A 75 20.55 12.81 1.15
C PRO A 75 20.48 12.69 2.66
N VAL A 76 19.56 13.42 3.27
CA VAL A 76 19.16 13.29 4.68
C VAL A 76 17.71 12.82 4.71
N TRP A 77 17.47 11.67 5.32
CA TRP A 77 16.15 11.08 5.49
C TRP A 77 15.64 11.25 6.92
N ASP A 78 16.49 10.95 7.91
CA ASP A 78 16.12 10.88 9.33
C ASP A 78 14.84 10.07 9.59
N GLU A 79 14.74 8.91 8.90
CA GLU A 79 13.58 8.04 8.94
C GLU A 79 13.71 6.96 10.00
N ASP A 80 12.68 6.82 10.82
CA ASP A 80 12.58 5.82 11.88
C ASP A 80 11.85 4.55 11.42
N TRP A 81 12.35 3.40 11.84
CA TRP A 81 11.71 2.10 11.68
C TRP A 81 11.76 1.33 13.00
N ILE A 82 10.60 1.12 13.62
CA ILE A 82 10.45 0.48 14.91
C ILE A 82 9.99 -0.97 14.71
N VAL A 83 10.80 -1.93 15.15
CA VAL A 83 10.56 -3.36 14.99
C VAL A 83 10.50 -4.05 16.34
N ALA A 84 9.44 -4.79 16.58
CA ALA A 84 9.22 -5.57 17.80
C ALA A 84 9.74 -7.02 17.66
N ASN A 85 9.94 -7.68 18.80
CA ASN A 85 10.32 -9.09 18.92
C ASN A 85 11.66 -9.47 18.26
N VAL A 86 12.62 -8.55 18.21
CA VAL A 86 13.98 -8.89 17.76
C VAL A 86 14.66 -9.78 18.82
N PRO A 87 15.11 -11.00 18.48
CA PRO A 87 15.58 -11.96 19.47
C PRO A 87 16.89 -11.53 20.15
N SER A 88 17.16 -12.06 21.34
CA SER A 88 18.39 -11.79 22.09
C SER A 88 19.67 -12.25 21.38
N SER A 89 19.55 -13.21 20.45
CA SER A 89 20.63 -13.64 19.54
C SER A 89 20.99 -12.58 18.49
N GLY A 90 20.32 -11.43 18.51
CA GLY A 90 20.60 -10.32 17.63
C GLY A 90 19.94 -10.43 16.26
N CYS A 91 20.41 -9.61 15.33
CA CYS A 91 19.86 -9.52 13.99
C CYS A 91 20.86 -8.93 12.99
N ARG A 92 20.53 -9.05 11.71
CA ARG A 92 21.24 -8.42 10.60
C ARG A 92 20.32 -7.45 9.89
N LEU A 93 20.74 -6.20 9.82
CA LEU A 93 20.11 -5.16 9.02
C LEU A 93 20.83 -5.06 7.68
N LYS A 94 20.08 -5.12 6.59
CA LYS A 94 20.58 -4.95 5.24
C LYS A 94 19.93 -3.72 4.63
N PHE A 95 20.73 -2.68 4.45
CA PHE A 95 20.32 -1.46 3.78
C PHE A 95 20.75 -1.50 2.32
N ARG A 96 19.84 -1.11 1.46
CA ARG A 96 19.97 -1.21 0.03
C ARG A 96 19.67 0.14 -0.58
N LEU A 97 20.69 0.80 -1.13
CA LEU A 97 20.54 2.12 -1.71
C LEU A 97 20.23 1.99 -3.21
N TYR A 98 19.28 2.77 -3.66
CA TYR A 98 18.76 2.81 -5.02
C TYR A 98 18.64 4.25 -5.50
N ASP A 99 18.70 4.42 -6.81
CA ASP A 99 18.28 5.61 -7.54
C ASP A 99 16.86 5.39 -8.06
N GLU A 100 15.95 6.33 -7.84
CA GLU A 100 14.56 6.21 -8.30
C GLU A 100 14.44 6.59 -9.79
N ASP A 101 14.03 5.63 -10.61
CA ASP A 101 13.79 5.86 -12.04
C ASP A 101 12.28 5.82 -12.34
N GLN A 102 11.74 6.87 -12.97
CA GLN A 102 10.31 6.97 -13.26
C GLN A 102 9.85 6.08 -14.43
N HIS A 103 10.75 5.75 -15.35
CA HIS A 103 10.42 5.08 -16.62
C HIS A 103 11.08 3.70 -16.79
N ASP A 104 11.99 3.34 -15.89
CA ASP A 104 12.69 2.06 -15.90
C ASP A 104 12.82 1.56 -14.45
N LYS A 105 13.52 0.45 -14.27
CA LYS A 105 13.84 -0.12 -12.97
C LYS A 105 14.93 0.69 -12.27
N ASP A 106 14.65 1.04 -11.02
CA ASP A 106 15.59 1.67 -10.09
C ASP A 106 17.01 1.11 -10.14
N ASP A 107 17.95 2.03 -10.35
CA ASP A 107 19.37 1.73 -10.45
C ASP A 107 20.01 1.49 -9.09
N ARG A 108 20.89 0.50 -9.01
CA ARG A 108 21.46 0.07 -7.74
C ARG A 108 22.71 0.88 -7.36
N LEU A 109 22.60 1.74 -6.34
CA LEU A 109 23.72 2.55 -5.84
C LEU A 109 24.68 1.77 -4.92
N GLY A 110 24.17 0.84 -4.10
CA GLY A 110 25.03 0.02 -3.24
C GLY A 110 24.32 -0.71 -2.10
N ASN A 111 25.07 -1.25 -1.15
CA ASN A 111 24.49 -1.83 0.08
C ASN A 111 25.37 -1.62 1.32
N VAL A 112 24.71 -1.67 2.46
CA VAL A 112 25.31 -1.70 3.79
C VAL A 112 24.72 -2.87 4.58
N HIS A 113 25.56 -3.56 5.35
CA HIS A 113 25.13 -4.61 6.26
C HIS A 113 25.59 -4.23 7.66
N VAL A 114 24.64 -4.20 8.60
CA VAL A 114 24.90 -3.99 10.03
C VAL A 114 24.55 -5.28 10.74
N ASN A 115 25.54 -5.89 11.40
CA ASN A 115 25.34 -7.09 12.20
C ASN A 115 25.26 -6.68 13.68
N ILE A 116 24.23 -7.15 14.36
CA ILE A 116 24.05 -7.02 15.80
C ILE A 116 24.10 -8.44 16.34
N ASP A 117 25.19 -8.79 17.03
CA ASP A 117 25.46 -10.19 17.41
C ASP A 117 24.69 -10.65 18.65
N SER A 118 24.31 -9.72 19.52
CA SER A 118 23.47 -10.02 20.69
C SER A 118 22.76 -8.77 21.21
N LEU A 119 21.59 -8.99 21.80
CA LEU A 119 20.78 -7.97 22.45
C LEU A 119 20.54 -8.38 23.90
N TYR A 120 20.80 -7.45 24.81
CA TYR A 120 20.63 -7.60 26.25
C TYR A 120 20.14 -6.28 26.86
N GLU A 121 19.61 -6.38 28.08
CA GLU A 121 19.12 -5.21 28.81
C GLU A 121 20.27 -4.23 29.09
N GLY A 122 20.11 -2.97 28.68
CA GLY A 122 21.19 -1.97 28.74
C GLY A 122 22.18 -2.02 27.57
N TRP A 123 21.87 -2.76 26.49
CA TRP A 123 22.67 -2.71 25.26
C TRP A 123 22.82 -1.25 24.77
N PRO A 124 24.05 -0.76 24.50
CA PRO A 124 24.34 0.67 24.32
C PRO A 124 23.75 1.28 23.04
N GLY A 125 23.26 0.44 22.14
CA GLY A 125 22.80 0.85 20.82
C GLY A 125 23.93 1.19 19.85
N ILE A 126 23.54 1.57 18.65
CA ILE A 126 24.39 2.16 17.62
C ILE A 126 23.99 3.63 17.51
N LYS A 127 24.93 4.56 17.67
CA LYS A 127 24.64 6.01 17.64
C LYS A 127 25.33 6.67 16.46
N ARG A 128 24.54 7.07 15.46
CA ARG A 128 24.96 7.77 14.24
C ARG A 128 26.25 7.19 13.64
N GLN A 129 26.33 5.88 13.57
CA GLN A 129 27.52 5.21 13.06
C GLN A 129 27.53 5.26 11.54
N THR A 130 28.70 5.57 10.99
CA THR A 130 28.95 5.60 9.55
C THR A 130 29.38 4.24 9.05
N PHE A 131 28.73 3.75 8.00
CA PHE A 131 29.03 2.50 7.32
C PHE A 131 29.38 2.75 5.85
N GLU A 132 30.48 2.15 5.39
CA GLU A 132 30.89 2.24 3.99
C GLU A 132 29.91 1.46 3.09
N VAL A 133 29.42 2.12 2.05
CA VAL A 133 28.52 1.54 1.05
C VAL A 133 29.34 0.69 0.08
N LYS A 134 29.05 -0.61 0.03
CA LYS A 134 29.71 -1.55 -0.86
C LYS A 134 29.03 -1.59 -2.23
N ALA A 135 29.80 -1.38 -3.29
CA ALA A 135 29.38 -1.57 -4.67
C ALA A 135 29.07 -3.06 -4.95
N LYS A 136 28.14 -3.34 -5.87
CA LYS A 136 27.81 -4.71 -6.31
C LYS A 136 27.79 -4.80 -7.85
N ALA A 137 27.99 -5.99 -8.42
CA ALA A 137 27.79 -6.22 -9.86
C ALA A 137 26.38 -5.77 -10.27
N GLY A 138 26.30 -4.78 -11.17
CA GLY A 138 25.10 -4.00 -11.50
C GLY A 138 25.29 -2.49 -11.31
N SER A 139 26.11 -2.08 -10.33
CA SER A 139 26.46 -0.67 -10.06
C SER A 139 27.55 -0.10 -10.98
N TRP A 140 28.01 -0.86 -11.97
CA TRP A 140 29.12 -0.45 -12.85
C TRP A 140 28.77 0.78 -13.70
N ARG A 141 27.49 0.98 -14.04
CA ARG A 141 27.02 2.18 -14.76
C ARG A 141 27.20 3.43 -13.90
N ALA A 142 26.64 3.44 -12.69
CA ALA A 142 26.74 4.56 -11.75
C ALA A 142 28.19 4.84 -11.29
N TYR A 143 28.97 3.79 -10.99
CA TYR A 143 30.39 3.95 -10.63
C TYR A 143 31.28 4.32 -11.83
N GLY A 144 30.93 3.89 -13.05
CA GLY A 144 31.65 4.24 -14.28
C GLY A 144 31.51 5.73 -14.62
N VAL A 145 30.29 6.28 -14.55
CA VAL A 145 30.04 7.71 -14.71
C VAL A 145 30.79 8.52 -13.65
N ARG A 146 30.79 8.06 -12.40
CA ARG A 146 31.54 8.71 -11.32
C ARG A 146 33.06 8.68 -11.54
N ALA A 147 33.62 7.56 -12.02
CA ALA A 147 35.04 7.48 -12.32
C ALA A 147 35.45 8.51 -13.38
N ILE A 148 34.61 8.72 -14.41
CA ILE A 148 34.82 9.77 -15.40
C ILE A 148 34.76 11.16 -14.76
N ALA A 149 33.76 11.43 -13.90
CA ALA A 149 33.64 12.73 -13.23
C ALA A 149 34.77 13.06 -12.24
N VAL A 150 35.34 12.05 -11.56
CA VAL A 150 36.54 12.20 -10.72
C VAL A 150 37.75 12.59 -11.57
N CYS A 151 37.91 12.01 -12.77
CA CYS A 151 38.95 12.40 -13.72
C CYS A 151 38.81 13.86 -14.20
N PHE A 152 37.59 14.41 -14.21
CA PHE A 152 37.32 15.83 -14.49
C PHE A 152 37.26 16.71 -13.22
N ASN A 153 37.82 16.26 -12.10
CA ASN A 153 37.98 17.00 -10.84
C ASN A 153 36.66 17.55 -10.22
N SER A 154 35.52 16.93 -10.57
CA SER A 154 34.19 17.39 -10.12
C SER A 154 33.66 16.64 -8.88
N ALA A 155 34.33 15.57 -8.42
CA ALA A 155 33.95 14.81 -7.22
C ALA A 155 35.16 14.53 -6.31
N LYS A 156 35.06 14.88 -5.02
CA LYS A 156 36.19 14.87 -4.06
C LYS A 156 36.47 13.51 -3.37
N HIS A 157 35.52 12.58 -3.33
CA HIS A 157 35.68 11.27 -2.67
C HIS A 157 35.06 10.12 -3.47
N MET A 158 35.71 8.95 -3.48
CA MET A 158 35.25 7.76 -4.21
C MET A 158 34.30 6.84 -3.41
N ARG A 159 34.25 6.96 -2.09
CA ARG A 159 33.53 6.01 -1.21
C ARG A 159 32.27 6.65 -0.66
N ALA A 160 31.13 6.02 -0.98
CA ALA A 160 29.82 6.37 -0.45
C ALA A 160 29.66 5.84 0.98
N ASN A 161 28.95 6.57 1.85
CA ASN A 161 28.69 6.15 3.22
C ASN A 161 27.20 6.28 3.58
N LEU A 162 26.73 5.45 4.52
CA LEU A 162 25.40 5.53 5.13
C LEU A 162 25.54 5.70 6.64
N VAL A 163 24.77 6.62 7.24
CA VAL A 163 24.75 6.89 8.68
C VAL A 163 23.48 6.27 9.28
N VAL A 164 23.64 5.40 10.27
CA VAL A 164 22.53 4.66 10.90
C VAL A 164 22.65 4.71 12.42
N SER A 165 21.51 4.78 13.10
CA SER A 165 21.39 4.53 14.55
C SER A 165 20.48 3.35 14.82
N VAL A 166 20.72 2.65 15.93
CA VAL A 166 19.85 1.59 16.44
C VAL A 166 19.75 1.76 17.95
N GLU A 167 18.54 1.98 18.43
CA GLU A 167 18.22 2.15 19.86
C GLU A 167 17.35 0.96 20.32
N MET A 168 17.60 0.46 21.52
CA MET A 168 16.72 -0.53 22.16
C MET A 168 15.71 0.19 23.04
N LEU A 169 14.43 0.14 22.64
CA LEU A 169 13.33 0.76 23.40
C LEU A 169 12.94 -0.05 24.64
N GLY A 170 13.34 -1.33 24.70
CA GLY A 170 13.09 -2.21 25.83
C GLY A 170 12.70 -3.62 25.39
N ARG A 171 12.23 -4.42 26.34
CA ARG A 171 11.62 -5.73 26.06
C ARG A 171 10.27 -5.54 25.40
N THR A 172 9.99 -6.36 24.40
CA THR A 172 8.67 -6.37 23.75
C THR A 172 7.66 -6.90 24.75
N PRO A 173 6.53 -6.20 24.98
CA PRO A 173 5.49 -6.67 25.87
C PRO A 173 4.84 -7.95 25.32
N GLU A 174 4.14 -8.68 26.18
CA GLU A 174 3.34 -9.82 25.74
C GLU A 174 2.19 -9.32 24.85
N ASP A 175 2.25 -9.66 23.56
CA ASP A 175 1.42 -9.11 22.49
C ASP A 175 0.66 -10.22 21.72
N GLY A 176 0.72 -11.46 22.20
CA GLY A 176 0.14 -12.63 21.56
C GLY A 176 0.80 -13.02 20.24
N GLN A 177 1.95 -12.44 19.89
CA GLN A 177 2.64 -12.70 18.62
C GLN A 177 3.67 -13.82 18.70
N ASN A 178 3.85 -14.46 19.86
CA ASN A 178 4.73 -15.60 20.06
C ASN A 178 6.18 -15.35 19.55
N GLY A 179 6.67 -14.12 19.67
CA GLY A 179 8.02 -13.75 19.21
C GLY A 179 8.15 -13.56 17.69
N ARG A 180 7.04 -13.42 16.95
CA ARG A 180 7.06 -12.99 15.54
C ARG A 180 7.52 -11.54 15.42
N LEU A 181 8.44 -11.26 14.50
CA LEU A 181 8.85 -9.88 14.17
C LEU A 181 7.76 -9.18 13.37
N TYR A 182 7.55 -7.91 13.66
CA TYR A 182 6.64 -7.04 12.93
C TYR A 182 7.06 -5.57 13.10
N THR A 183 6.62 -4.72 12.18
CA THR A 183 6.78 -3.27 12.27
C THR A 183 5.75 -2.69 13.22
N VAL A 184 6.21 -1.98 14.26
CA VAL A 184 5.36 -1.25 15.22
C VAL A 184 5.00 0.12 14.64
N GLY A 185 5.95 0.78 13.98
CA GLY A 185 5.74 2.11 13.44
C GLY A 185 7.03 2.75 12.92
N PRO A 186 7.01 4.06 12.61
CA PRO A 186 5.85 4.95 12.73
C PRO A 186 4.73 4.55 11.76
N CYS A 187 3.49 4.91 12.10
CA CYS A 187 2.41 4.85 11.12
C CYS A 187 2.70 5.90 10.05
N ARG A 188 2.41 5.60 8.78
CA ARG A 188 2.67 6.53 7.68
C ARG A 188 1.71 6.31 6.54
N TRP A 189 1.55 7.33 5.71
CA TRP A 189 0.75 7.27 4.50
C TRP A 189 1.56 7.77 3.31
N ILE A 190 1.27 7.20 2.15
CA ILE A 190 1.87 7.57 0.87
C ILE A 190 0.75 7.58 -0.16
N ARG A 191 0.66 8.67 -0.93
CA ARG A 191 -0.23 8.81 -2.08
C ARG A 191 0.61 8.99 -3.33
N HIS A 192 0.51 8.01 -4.21
CA HIS A 192 1.15 8.00 -5.51
C HIS A 192 0.18 8.52 -6.56
N PHE A 193 0.73 9.25 -7.53
CA PHE A 193 0.02 9.70 -8.71
C PHE A 193 0.69 9.06 -9.92
N ASP A 194 -0.09 8.51 -10.85
CA ASP A 194 0.46 8.04 -12.13
C ASP A 194 -0.13 8.87 -13.28
N PRO A 195 0.63 9.82 -13.85
CA PRO A 195 0.18 10.65 -14.97
C PRO A 195 0.10 9.91 -16.31
N LEU A 196 0.64 8.69 -16.40
CA LEU A 196 0.71 7.86 -17.61
C LEU A 196 -0.35 6.76 -17.63
N LEU A 197 -0.87 6.31 -16.49
CA LEU A 197 -1.97 5.36 -16.47
C LEU A 197 -3.27 5.95 -17.03
N GLY A 198 -3.43 7.28 -16.94
CA GLY A 198 -4.48 7.98 -17.67
C GLY A 198 -4.27 8.12 -19.19
N ARG A 199 -3.06 7.83 -19.70
CA ARG A 199 -2.77 7.85 -21.16
C ARG A 199 -2.96 6.51 -21.85
N ILE A 200 -2.97 5.40 -21.10
CA ILE A 200 -2.99 4.03 -21.66
C ILE A 200 -4.42 3.52 -21.94
N ALA A 201 -5.45 4.31 -21.59
CA ALA A 201 -6.85 3.97 -21.86
C ALA A 201 -7.23 3.91 -23.36
N HIS A 202 -6.30 4.20 -24.30
CA HIS A 202 -6.52 4.08 -25.74
C HIS A 202 -5.30 3.57 -26.52
N THR A 203 -4.75 2.40 -26.18
CA THR A 203 -3.78 1.74 -27.08
C THR A 203 -4.28 0.36 -27.49
N LYS A 204 -4.92 0.30 -28.66
CA LYS A 204 -4.94 -0.88 -29.52
C LYS A 204 -3.98 -0.61 -30.67
N GLU A 205 -3.10 -1.56 -30.93
CA GLU A 205 -2.61 -1.85 -32.29
C GLU A 205 -2.92 -3.33 -32.57
N PRO A 206 -3.21 -3.69 -33.83
CA PRO A 206 -2.15 -3.93 -34.80
C PRO A 206 -2.27 -3.11 -36.09
N ASP A 207 -1.12 -2.97 -36.75
CA ASP A 207 -0.87 -2.38 -38.08
C ASP A 207 -1.95 -2.68 -39.13
N GLU A 208 -2.43 -1.64 -39.83
CA GLU A 208 -2.16 -1.41 -41.26
C GLU A 208 -2.80 -0.08 -41.70
N ASP A 209 -2.06 0.61 -42.57
CA ASP A 209 -2.38 1.77 -43.41
C ASP A 209 -2.33 3.21 -42.85
N ILE A 210 -1.53 3.97 -43.61
CA ILE A 210 -1.09 5.35 -43.45
C ILE A 210 -2.25 6.30 -43.73
N GLU A 211 -2.70 7.08 -42.75
CA GLU A 211 -3.29 8.41 -42.98
C GLU A 211 -2.92 9.38 -41.84
N GLU A 212 -2.51 10.60 -42.21
CA GLU A 212 -2.06 11.67 -41.32
C GLU A 212 -3.13 12.08 -40.29
N PRO A 213 -2.76 12.41 -39.03
CA PRO A 213 -3.76 12.78 -38.02
C PRO A 213 -4.22 14.22 -38.22
N SER A 214 -5.51 14.38 -38.50
CA SER A 214 -6.22 15.65 -38.38
C SER A 214 -6.75 15.86 -36.94
N ASN A 215 -6.68 17.14 -36.54
CA ASN A 215 -7.00 17.81 -35.26
C ASN A 215 -7.92 17.18 -34.20
N ASP A 216 -7.55 17.49 -32.94
CA ASP A 216 -8.40 17.66 -31.75
C ASP A 216 -8.98 16.44 -31.01
N LYS A 217 -8.16 15.41 -30.74
CA LYS A 217 -8.43 14.54 -29.58
C LYS A 217 -7.86 15.17 -28.31
N LYS A 218 -8.71 15.86 -27.53
CA LYS A 218 -8.38 16.29 -26.16
C LYS A 218 -8.02 15.05 -25.33
N VAL A 219 -6.74 14.92 -24.99
CA VAL A 219 -6.24 13.88 -24.08
C VAL A 219 -6.90 14.10 -22.71
N GLN A 220 -7.82 13.21 -22.33
CA GLN A 220 -8.42 13.22 -20.99
C GLN A 220 -7.36 12.76 -19.99
N HIS A 221 -6.95 13.66 -19.09
CA HIS A 221 -6.00 13.37 -18.03
C HIS A 221 -6.73 12.66 -16.88
N TYR A 222 -6.75 11.33 -16.86
CA TYR A 222 -7.19 10.60 -15.68
C TYR A 222 -6.09 10.65 -14.61
N ASN A 223 -6.44 11.19 -13.44
CA ASN A 223 -5.54 11.24 -12.29
C ASN A 223 -5.68 9.96 -11.47
N PHE A 224 -4.98 8.90 -11.88
CA PHE A 224 -4.94 7.65 -11.12
C PHE A 224 -4.22 7.84 -9.79
N GLN A 225 -4.85 7.41 -8.70
CA GLN A 225 -4.30 7.49 -7.34
C GLN A 225 -4.13 6.10 -6.75
N ALA A 226 -2.91 5.80 -6.30
CA ALA A 226 -2.61 4.64 -5.49
C ALA A 226 -2.17 5.06 -4.10
N ASN A 227 -2.68 4.36 -3.08
CA ASN A 227 -2.51 4.75 -1.69
C ASN A 227 -1.87 3.60 -0.90
N GLU A 228 -0.93 3.96 -0.04
CA GLU A 228 -0.36 3.09 0.97
C GLU A 228 -0.55 3.71 2.36
N ILE A 229 -0.95 2.89 3.33
CA ILE A 229 -0.95 3.26 4.75
C ILE A 229 -0.28 2.15 5.54
N GLN A 230 0.87 2.46 6.14
CA GLN A 230 1.48 1.60 7.15
C GLN A 230 0.70 1.75 8.44
N LEU A 231 -0.08 0.74 8.80
CA LEU A 231 -0.78 0.67 10.07
C LEU A 231 0.19 0.17 11.16
N GLN A 232 -0.14 0.45 12.42
CA GLN A 232 0.59 -0.09 13.55
C GLN A 232 0.38 -1.61 13.61
N GLY A 233 1.48 -2.35 13.48
CA GLY A 233 1.49 -3.78 13.70
C GLY A 233 1.32 -4.15 15.17
N PRO A 234 1.11 -5.44 15.46
CA PRO A 234 0.98 -6.53 14.49
C PRO A 234 -0.44 -6.62 13.91
N VAL A 235 -0.56 -7.13 12.69
CA VAL A 235 -1.83 -7.74 12.24
C VAL A 235 -2.08 -9.00 13.08
N PRO A 236 -3.34 -9.36 13.41
CA PRO A 236 -3.61 -10.61 14.10
C PRO A 236 -3.00 -11.81 13.37
N ALA A 237 -2.49 -12.77 14.14
CA ALA A 237 -1.77 -13.94 13.63
C ALA A 237 -2.65 -14.78 12.68
N GLU A 238 -3.94 -14.82 12.97
CA GLU A 238 -4.95 -15.59 12.25
C GLU A 238 -5.23 -15.02 10.86
N LEU A 239 -4.97 -13.72 10.64
CA LEU A 239 -5.09 -13.10 9.32
C LEU A 239 -3.87 -13.54 8.47
N TYR A 240 -3.99 -14.72 7.88
CA TYR A 240 -2.91 -15.36 7.13
C TYR A 240 -3.49 -16.17 5.96
N HIS A 241 -3.29 -15.66 4.75
CA HIS A 241 -3.92 -16.20 3.54
C HIS A 241 -2.91 -16.36 2.41
N ARG A 242 -2.86 -17.56 1.84
CA ARG A 242 -2.14 -17.88 0.61
C ARG A 242 -3.00 -17.54 -0.60
N TYR A 243 -2.39 -17.15 -1.71
CA TYR A 243 -3.10 -17.06 -2.99
C TYR A 243 -3.79 -18.39 -3.35
N VAL A 244 -4.86 -18.33 -4.13
CA VAL A 244 -5.69 -19.47 -4.52
C VAL A 244 -5.36 -19.93 -5.94
N GLU A 245 -5.09 -21.22 -6.12
CA GLU A 245 -4.80 -21.85 -7.41
C GLU A 245 -6.07 -22.20 -8.20
N PHE A 246 -6.94 -21.21 -8.43
CA PHE A 246 -8.22 -21.47 -9.13
C PHE A 246 -8.08 -21.66 -10.65
N LYS A 247 -6.96 -21.22 -11.25
CA LYS A 247 -6.62 -21.45 -12.66
C LYS A 247 -5.11 -21.72 -12.82
N PRO A 248 -4.67 -22.55 -13.78
CA PRO A 248 -3.25 -22.86 -13.99
C PRO A 248 -2.35 -21.65 -14.21
N TRP A 249 -2.87 -20.56 -14.81
CA TRP A 249 -2.12 -19.32 -15.02
C TRP A 249 -1.84 -18.57 -13.72
N VAL A 250 -2.70 -18.71 -12.69
CA VAL A 250 -2.50 -18.06 -11.39
C VAL A 250 -1.30 -18.66 -10.69
N LYS A 251 -1.20 -19.99 -10.66
CA LYS A 251 0.00 -20.69 -10.16
C LYS A 251 1.26 -20.15 -10.83
N ARG A 252 1.24 -19.99 -12.16
CA ARG A 252 2.38 -19.49 -12.94
C ARG A 252 2.80 -18.06 -12.57
N MET A 253 1.88 -17.19 -12.12
CA MET A 253 2.22 -15.84 -11.63
C MET A 253 3.07 -15.90 -10.36
N PHE A 254 2.73 -16.80 -9.43
CA PHE A 254 3.34 -16.86 -8.10
C PHE A 254 4.53 -17.81 -8.00
N THR A 255 4.57 -18.89 -8.80
CA THR A 255 5.64 -19.90 -8.71
C THR A 255 6.82 -19.63 -9.65
N SER A 256 6.72 -18.65 -10.57
CA SER A 256 7.76 -18.32 -11.55
C SER A 256 8.29 -19.55 -12.32
N THR A 257 7.49 -20.60 -12.47
CA THR A 257 7.89 -21.86 -13.11
C THR A 257 7.76 -21.75 -14.63
N GLY A 258 8.87 -21.99 -15.34
CA GLY A 258 8.95 -21.90 -16.81
C GLY A 258 9.14 -20.47 -17.34
N VAL A 259 9.53 -20.36 -18.61
CA VAL A 259 9.86 -19.06 -19.26
C VAL A 259 8.66 -18.10 -19.23
N GLN A 260 7.46 -18.59 -19.53
CA GLN A 260 6.22 -17.79 -19.50
C GLN A 260 5.88 -17.30 -18.07
N GLY A 261 6.07 -18.12 -17.04
CA GLY A 261 5.84 -17.73 -15.64
C GLY A 261 6.82 -16.65 -15.17
N LEU A 262 8.09 -16.75 -15.58
CA LEU A 262 9.11 -15.73 -15.29
C LEU A 262 8.81 -14.39 -15.95
N ILE A 263 8.32 -14.40 -17.20
CA ILE A 263 7.94 -13.18 -17.91
C ILE A 263 6.72 -12.53 -17.25
N LEU A 264 5.69 -13.33 -16.94
CA LEU A 264 4.46 -12.86 -16.30
C LEU A 264 4.72 -12.28 -14.90
N GLY A 265 5.51 -12.97 -14.08
CA GLY A 265 5.93 -12.48 -12.77
C GLY A 265 6.70 -11.16 -12.87
N LYS A 266 7.66 -11.06 -13.79
CA LYS A 266 8.38 -9.80 -14.03
C LYS A 266 7.47 -8.66 -14.46
N ALA A 267 6.50 -8.92 -15.33
CA ALA A 267 5.55 -7.91 -15.78
C ALA A 267 4.68 -7.39 -14.61
N LEU A 268 4.23 -8.27 -13.73
CA LEU A 268 3.46 -7.89 -12.54
C LEU A 268 4.27 -7.09 -11.53
N HIS A 269 5.51 -7.49 -11.25
CA HIS A 269 6.42 -6.71 -10.42
C HIS A 269 6.71 -5.33 -11.03
N HIS A 270 6.81 -5.25 -12.37
CA HIS A 270 6.97 -3.98 -13.06
C HIS A 270 5.71 -3.10 -12.95
N GLN A 271 4.51 -3.68 -13.07
CA GLN A 271 3.25 -2.96 -12.83
C GLN A 271 3.17 -2.43 -11.39
N HIS A 272 3.53 -3.26 -10.40
CA HIS A 272 3.60 -2.84 -9.01
C HIS A 272 4.57 -1.66 -8.83
N ALA A 273 5.82 -1.82 -9.31
CA ALA A 273 6.85 -0.81 -9.19
C ALA A 273 6.45 0.52 -9.85
N ARG A 274 5.73 0.47 -10.97
CA ARG A 274 5.21 1.67 -11.64
C ARG A 274 4.09 2.35 -10.84
N VAL A 275 3.14 1.59 -10.32
CA VAL A 275 2.01 2.12 -9.53
C VAL A 275 2.47 2.73 -8.20
N TYR A 276 3.45 2.13 -7.55
CA TYR A 276 3.96 2.53 -6.24
C TYR A 276 5.36 3.20 -6.31
N ASN A 277 5.74 3.69 -7.49
CA ASN A 277 6.93 4.51 -7.70
C ASN A 277 6.79 5.81 -6.90
N PHE A 278 7.88 6.32 -6.33
CA PHE A 278 7.87 7.67 -5.79
C PHE A 278 8.21 8.59 -6.93
N ASP A 279 7.21 9.23 -7.52
CA ASP A 279 7.38 10.22 -8.56
C ASP A 279 7.53 11.65 -7.97
N LYS A 280 7.48 12.70 -8.79
CA LYS A 280 7.61 14.08 -8.28
C LYS A 280 6.34 14.57 -7.57
N GLN A 281 5.22 13.87 -7.75
CA GLN A 281 3.92 14.25 -7.20
C GLN A 281 3.59 13.43 -5.94
N THR A 282 4.33 12.35 -5.68
CA THR A 282 4.12 11.47 -4.54
C THR A 282 4.14 12.27 -3.24
N ALA A 283 3.00 12.24 -2.55
CA ALA A 283 2.81 12.88 -1.27
C ALA A 283 2.88 11.82 -0.17
N TRP A 284 3.41 12.18 0.98
CA TRP A 284 3.56 11.26 2.10
C TRP A 284 3.61 12.01 3.43
N GLY A 285 3.39 11.28 4.52
CA GLY A 285 3.48 11.82 5.88
C GLY A 285 3.46 10.71 6.94
N TYR A 286 3.65 11.10 8.20
CA TYR A 286 3.85 10.18 9.32
C TYR A 286 3.00 10.54 10.55
N PHE A 287 2.72 9.53 11.36
CA PHE A 287 2.06 9.61 12.66
C PHE A 287 2.93 8.86 13.68
N PRO A 288 3.86 9.57 14.35
CA PRO A 288 4.90 8.93 15.15
C PRO A 288 4.36 8.32 16.44
N GLU A 289 3.24 8.86 16.95
CA GLU A 289 2.53 8.37 18.13
C GLU A 289 1.66 7.13 17.84
N GLY A 290 1.52 6.75 16.56
CA GLY A 290 0.70 5.62 16.13
C GLY A 290 -0.73 6.01 15.75
N PRO A 291 -1.71 5.08 15.91
CA PRO A 291 -3.11 5.31 15.56
C PRO A 291 -3.70 6.50 16.31
N CYS A 292 -4.23 7.47 15.57
CA CYS A 292 -4.82 8.69 16.11
C CYS A 292 -5.92 9.22 15.18
N GLU A 293 -6.71 10.18 15.66
CA GLU A 293 -7.79 10.79 14.87
C GLU A 293 -7.25 11.48 13.60
N ALA A 294 -6.06 12.09 13.67
CA ALA A 294 -5.42 12.71 12.50
C ALA A 294 -5.11 11.68 11.40
N MET A 295 -4.68 10.48 11.77
CA MET A 295 -4.48 9.37 10.84
C MET A 295 -5.81 8.91 10.23
N THR A 296 -6.88 8.84 11.02
CA THR A 296 -8.22 8.53 10.49
C THR A 296 -8.70 9.58 9.49
N LYS A 297 -8.50 10.86 9.78
CA LYS A 297 -8.81 11.97 8.86
C LYS A 297 -7.99 11.90 7.58
N GLN A 298 -6.71 11.52 7.69
CA GLN A 298 -5.87 11.31 6.52
C GLN A 298 -6.36 10.14 5.67
N PHE A 299 -6.75 9.01 6.28
CA PHE A 299 -7.39 7.92 5.55
C PHE A 299 -8.65 8.40 4.82
N LEU A 300 -9.53 9.14 5.50
CA LEU A 300 -10.73 9.72 4.91
C LEU A 300 -10.42 10.68 3.74
N GLU A 301 -9.31 11.40 3.78
CA GLU A 301 -8.85 12.23 2.67
C GLU A 301 -8.45 11.39 1.45
N LEU A 302 -7.70 10.30 1.66
CA LEU A 302 -7.27 9.37 0.60
C LEU A 302 -8.46 8.67 -0.08
N VAL A 303 -9.59 8.55 0.61
CA VAL A 303 -10.85 7.97 0.09
C VAL A 303 -11.94 9.03 -0.14
N HIS A 304 -11.53 10.30 -0.16
CA HIS A 304 -12.34 11.46 -0.54
C HIS A 304 -13.62 11.70 0.28
N TYR A 305 -13.67 11.29 1.55
CA TYR A 305 -14.78 11.58 2.48
C TYR A 305 -16.18 11.27 1.89
N ASP A 306 -16.36 10.09 1.29
CA ASP A 306 -17.64 9.65 0.68
C ASP A 306 -18.11 10.51 -0.52
N LYS A 307 -17.16 11.08 -1.29
CA LYS A 307 -17.44 11.74 -2.57
C LYS A 307 -17.32 10.76 -3.75
N GLY A 308 -18.15 10.92 -4.77
CA GLY A 308 -17.98 10.26 -6.08
C GLY A 308 -18.40 8.80 -6.13
N GLY A 309 -19.13 8.29 -5.14
CA GLY A 309 -19.59 6.90 -5.13
C GLY A 309 -18.46 5.86 -5.27
N ARG A 310 -17.29 6.14 -4.69
CA ARG A 310 -16.05 5.41 -4.96
C ARG A 310 -15.99 4.07 -4.24
N ILE A 311 -15.48 3.07 -4.95
CA ILE A 311 -15.15 1.74 -4.42
C ILE A 311 -13.66 1.56 -4.59
N PHE A 312 -13.01 0.88 -3.64
CA PHE A 312 -11.57 0.67 -3.64
C PHE A 312 -11.26 -0.82 -3.54
N THR A 313 -10.30 -1.28 -4.34
CA THR A 313 -9.72 -2.61 -4.22
C THR A 313 -8.53 -2.53 -3.26
N TYR A 314 -8.36 -3.48 -2.35
CA TYR A 314 -7.30 -3.42 -1.35
C TYR A 314 -6.58 -4.74 -1.06
N VAL A 315 -5.35 -4.62 -0.56
CA VAL A 315 -4.58 -5.69 0.10
C VAL A 315 -4.01 -5.16 1.41
N LEU A 316 -4.15 -5.94 2.48
CA LEU A 316 -3.45 -5.78 3.75
C LEU A 316 -2.31 -6.82 3.81
N THR A 317 -1.06 -6.37 3.87
CA THR A 317 0.10 -7.26 3.96
C THR A 317 0.25 -7.85 5.37
N LEU A 318 1.13 -8.85 5.50
CA LEU A 318 1.48 -9.44 6.79
C LEU A 318 2.19 -8.47 7.74
N ASP A 319 2.74 -7.36 7.21
CA ASP A 319 3.39 -6.32 8.00
C ASP A 319 2.51 -5.07 8.16
N ALA A 320 1.19 -5.24 8.15
CA ALA A 320 0.23 -4.15 8.38
C ALA A 320 0.29 -2.99 7.37
N LEU A 321 0.90 -3.19 6.19
CA LEU A 321 0.83 -2.23 5.09
C LEU A 321 -0.48 -2.42 4.34
N TRP A 322 -1.33 -1.41 4.35
CA TRP A 322 -2.61 -1.39 3.65
C TRP A 322 -2.47 -0.63 2.34
N ARG A 323 -2.68 -1.33 1.22
CA ARG A 323 -2.57 -0.81 -0.14
C ARG A 323 -3.91 -0.82 -0.83
N PHE A 324 -4.26 0.28 -1.49
CA PHE A 324 -5.54 0.36 -2.20
C PHE A 324 -5.55 1.42 -3.31
N THR A 325 -6.35 1.14 -4.34
CA THR A 325 -6.66 2.06 -5.45
C THR A 325 -8.16 2.03 -5.71
N GLU A 326 -8.69 3.10 -6.30
CA GLU A 326 -10.08 3.13 -6.75
C GLU A 326 -10.36 2.04 -7.81
N THR A 327 -11.54 1.44 -7.73
CA THR A 327 -12.07 0.42 -8.64
C THR A 327 -13.00 1.09 -9.64
N GLY A 328 -12.65 1.02 -10.94
CA GLY A 328 -13.45 1.58 -12.03
C GLY A 328 -13.08 0.99 -13.38
N LYS A 329 -13.96 1.13 -14.37
CA LYS A 329 -13.68 0.73 -15.77
C LYS A 329 -12.83 1.80 -16.47
N GLU A 330 -12.95 3.06 -16.04
CA GLU A 330 -12.26 4.22 -16.59
C GLU A 330 -10.74 4.21 -16.41
N PHE A 331 -10.21 3.35 -15.52
CA PHE A 331 -8.77 3.24 -15.34
C PHE A 331 -8.05 2.46 -16.44
N GLY A 332 -8.78 1.85 -17.41
CA GLY A 332 -8.23 1.36 -18.69
C GLY A 332 -7.11 0.32 -18.65
N ILE A 333 -6.62 -0.03 -17.46
CA ILE A 333 -5.53 -0.98 -17.28
C ILE A 333 -6.19 -2.34 -17.14
N ASP A 334 -5.93 -3.20 -18.12
CA ASP A 334 -6.19 -4.63 -18.04
C ASP A 334 -5.19 -5.23 -17.02
N MET A 335 -5.36 -4.86 -15.74
CA MET A 335 -4.57 -5.39 -14.65
C MET A 335 -4.91 -6.87 -14.53
N LEU A 336 -3.94 -7.71 -14.92
CA LEU A 336 -4.01 -9.17 -14.88
C LEU A 336 -4.59 -9.70 -13.56
N SER A 337 -4.30 -9.02 -12.44
CA SER A 337 -5.05 -9.11 -11.18
C SER A 337 -4.72 -7.92 -10.26
N LYS A 338 -5.72 -7.09 -9.92
CA LYS A 338 -5.55 -5.91 -9.04
C LYS A 338 -4.98 -6.26 -7.67
N HIS A 339 -5.49 -7.33 -7.04
CA HIS A 339 -4.97 -7.81 -5.74
C HIS A 339 -3.53 -8.30 -5.86
N THR A 340 -3.18 -9.00 -6.94
CA THR A 340 -1.80 -9.44 -7.19
C THR A 340 -0.85 -8.25 -7.41
N MET A 341 -1.32 -7.20 -8.09
CA MET A 341 -0.55 -5.96 -8.26
C MET A 341 -0.31 -5.28 -6.90
N HIS A 342 -1.33 -5.12 -6.06
CA HIS A 342 -1.16 -4.51 -4.73
C HIS A 342 -0.24 -5.31 -3.81
N SER A 343 -0.27 -6.64 -3.90
CA SER A 343 0.56 -7.51 -3.07
C SER A 343 2.01 -7.62 -3.54
N ASP A 344 2.38 -6.99 -4.67
CA ASP A 344 3.66 -7.23 -5.36
C ASP A 344 3.89 -8.73 -5.62
N VAL A 345 2.82 -9.43 -6.02
CA VAL A 345 2.84 -10.89 -6.25
C VAL A 345 3.23 -11.68 -4.99
N SER A 346 2.98 -11.15 -3.79
CA SER A 346 3.26 -11.88 -2.55
C SER A 346 2.39 -13.12 -2.43
N ILE A 347 3.01 -14.26 -2.12
CA ILE A 347 2.31 -15.54 -1.94
C ILE A 347 1.35 -15.49 -0.75
N TYR A 348 1.75 -14.80 0.32
CA TYR A 348 0.98 -14.66 1.55
C TYR A 348 0.66 -13.19 1.85
N ILE A 349 -0.56 -12.96 2.30
CA ILE A 349 -1.07 -11.66 2.75
C ILE A 349 -1.88 -11.83 4.04
N ALA A 350 -2.20 -10.74 4.71
CA ALA A 350 -3.10 -10.79 5.86
C ALA A 350 -4.57 -10.87 5.42
N PHE A 351 -4.99 -9.97 4.52
CA PHE A 351 -6.37 -9.91 4.03
C PHE A 351 -6.49 -9.11 2.73
N SER A 352 -7.59 -9.26 1.98
CA SER A 352 -7.84 -8.50 0.74
C SER A 352 -9.32 -8.54 0.34
N GLY A 353 -9.74 -7.57 -0.47
CA GLY A 353 -11.12 -7.49 -0.95
C GLY A 353 -11.38 -6.15 -1.62
N GLU A 354 -12.59 -5.63 -1.42
CA GLU A 354 -13.01 -4.29 -1.77
C GLU A 354 -13.59 -3.55 -0.55
N PHE A 355 -13.60 -2.23 -0.61
CA PHE A 355 -14.26 -1.40 0.40
C PHE A 355 -14.79 -0.11 -0.20
N PHE A 356 -15.66 0.56 0.54
CA PHE A 356 -16.08 1.93 0.30
C PHE A 356 -16.43 2.60 1.62
N VAL A 357 -16.44 3.93 1.64
CA VAL A 357 -16.88 4.72 2.79
C VAL A 357 -18.29 5.24 2.53
N ARG A 358 -19.09 5.37 3.59
CA ARG A 358 -20.41 5.97 3.58
C ARG A 358 -20.56 6.96 4.72
N ARG A 359 -21.30 8.04 4.51
CA ARG A 359 -21.64 8.98 5.59
C ARG A 359 -22.89 8.53 6.33
N LEU A 360 -22.87 8.64 7.65
CA LEU A 360 -23.95 8.31 8.57
C LEU A 360 -24.77 9.56 8.88
N LYS A 361 -26.09 9.41 8.95
CA LYS A 361 -27.01 10.48 9.36
C LYS A 361 -26.85 10.83 10.84
N HIS A 362 -26.62 9.82 11.68
CA HIS A 362 -26.43 9.98 13.12
C HIS A 362 -25.05 9.44 13.53
N PRO A 363 -24.02 10.29 13.73
CA PRO A 363 -22.63 9.85 13.95
C PRO A 363 -22.42 9.08 15.27
N HIS A 364 -23.15 9.45 16.32
CA HIS A 364 -23.03 8.86 17.65
C HIS A 364 -24.03 7.74 17.91
N ARG A 365 -24.79 7.31 16.89
CA ARG A 365 -25.71 6.18 17.07
C ARG A 365 -24.89 4.89 17.08
N PRO A 366 -25.01 4.04 18.11
CA PRO A 366 -24.29 2.78 18.15
C PRO A 366 -24.72 1.90 16.97
N GLU A 367 -23.75 1.15 16.43
CA GLU A 367 -24.02 0.17 15.37
C GLU A 367 -25.09 -0.83 15.83
N PRO A 368 -25.95 -1.32 14.91
CA PRO A 368 -26.86 -2.41 15.23
C PRO A 368 -26.04 -3.61 15.73
N PRO A 369 -26.48 -4.31 16.79
CA PRO A 369 -25.82 -5.52 17.23
C PRO A 369 -25.74 -6.52 16.06
N ALA A 370 -24.65 -7.27 15.99
CA ALA A 370 -24.51 -8.36 15.03
C ALA A 370 -25.74 -9.27 15.12
N PRO A 371 -26.24 -9.83 14.00
CA PRO A 371 -27.36 -10.76 14.06
C PRO A 371 -26.99 -11.90 15.00
N VAL A 372 -27.66 -11.96 16.14
CA VAL A 372 -27.59 -13.09 17.08
C VAL A 372 -28.22 -14.29 16.39
N GLU A 373 -27.60 -15.46 16.52
CA GLU A 373 -28.22 -16.73 16.10
C GLU A 373 -29.63 -16.82 16.71
N GLU A 374 -30.59 -17.35 15.94
CA GLU A 374 -32.03 -17.44 16.26
C GLU A 374 -32.36 -18.16 17.59
N THR A 375 -31.34 -18.73 18.26
CA THR A 375 -31.44 -19.45 19.54
C THR A 375 -31.29 -18.56 20.78
N SER A 376 -30.94 -17.28 20.61
CA SER A 376 -30.71 -16.34 21.72
C SER A 376 -32.04 -15.77 22.25
N ARG A 377 -32.38 -16.05 23.51
CA ARG A 377 -33.65 -15.61 24.16
C ARG A 377 -33.69 -14.12 24.54
N ASP A 378 -32.60 -13.38 24.32
CA ASP A 378 -32.52 -11.95 24.58
C ASP A 378 -32.76 -11.18 23.28
N HIS A 379 -33.90 -10.50 23.19
CA HIS A 379 -34.14 -9.55 22.11
C HIS A 379 -33.15 -8.37 22.24
N PRO A 380 -32.33 -8.08 21.22
CA PRO A 380 -31.49 -6.91 21.25
C PRO A 380 -32.36 -5.64 21.39
N PRO A 381 -31.86 -4.56 22.04
CA PRO A 381 -32.58 -3.30 22.13
C PRO A 381 -33.05 -2.84 20.74
N LYS A 382 -34.17 -2.12 20.65
CA LYS A 382 -34.63 -1.53 19.39
C LYS A 382 -33.61 -0.51 18.88
N HIS A 383 -32.64 -0.93 18.10
CA HIS A 383 -31.72 -0.05 17.38
C HIS A 383 -32.44 0.53 16.17
N GLY A 384 -32.69 1.85 16.17
CA GLY A 384 -33.24 2.52 14.99
C GLY A 384 -32.23 2.49 13.84
N LYS A 385 -32.70 2.25 12.61
CA LYS A 385 -31.85 2.28 11.41
C LYS A 385 -31.08 3.62 11.34
N ASN A 386 -29.78 3.55 11.06
CA ASN A 386 -28.97 4.74 10.76
C ASN A 386 -28.86 4.83 9.24
N GLU A 387 -29.53 5.82 8.66
CA GLU A 387 -29.47 6.05 7.22
C GLU A 387 -28.04 6.41 6.82
N THR A 388 -27.60 5.86 5.69
CA THR A 388 -26.30 6.14 5.10
C THR A 388 -26.44 6.80 3.74
N HIS A 389 -25.50 7.66 3.41
CA HIS A 389 -25.28 8.13 2.07
C HIS A 389 -24.28 7.21 1.36
N PRO A 390 -24.54 6.80 0.11
CA PRO A 390 -25.87 6.62 -0.52
C PRO A 390 -26.67 5.46 0.12
N PRO A 391 -27.99 5.29 -0.19
CA PRO A 391 -28.79 6.00 -1.20
C PRO A 391 -29.49 7.27 -0.67
N ALA A 392 -29.44 7.54 0.63
CA ALA A 392 -30.07 8.73 1.19
C ALA A 392 -29.15 9.94 1.02
N ASP A 393 -29.70 11.08 0.58
CA ASP A 393 -29.00 12.35 0.68
C ASP A 393 -29.04 12.83 2.14
N ILE A 394 -27.85 13.04 2.71
CA ILE A 394 -27.69 13.50 4.09
C ILE A 394 -27.25 14.97 4.06
N SER A 395 -27.88 15.83 4.84
CA SER A 395 -27.50 17.25 4.91
C SER A 395 -26.06 17.45 5.40
N GLY A 396 -25.39 18.51 4.97
CA GLY A 396 -24.06 18.86 5.46
C GLY A 396 -22.96 17.94 4.95
N GLY A 397 -22.93 17.69 3.64
CA GLY A 397 -21.87 16.97 2.95
C GLY A 397 -22.08 17.00 1.43
N PRO A 398 -21.26 16.26 0.67
CA PRO A 398 -21.37 16.19 -0.78
C PRO A 398 -22.77 15.71 -1.23
N PRO A 399 -23.28 16.22 -2.37
CA PRO A 399 -22.58 17.05 -3.35
C PRO A 399 -22.68 18.55 -3.05
N ASP A 400 -23.61 18.96 -2.17
CA ASP A 400 -24.04 20.35 -2.02
C ASP A 400 -23.15 21.17 -1.08
N SER A 401 -22.41 20.52 -0.18
CA SER A 401 -21.48 21.18 0.73
C SER A 401 -20.20 20.38 0.96
N GLU A 402 -19.23 21.01 1.63
CA GLU A 402 -18.03 20.29 2.04
C GLU A 402 -18.38 19.12 2.99
N PRO A 403 -17.64 18.00 2.90
CA PRO A 403 -17.82 16.86 3.79
C PRO A 403 -17.44 17.21 5.25
N PRO A 404 -18.18 16.69 6.24
CA PRO A 404 -17.80 16.77 7.64
C PRO A 404 -16.39 16.21 7.85
N LYS A 405 -15.62 16.81 8.76
CA LYS A 405 -14.23 16.38 9.02
C LYS A 405 -14.10 15.42 10.19
N ASP A 406 -15.15 15.25 10.99
CA ASP A 406 -15.17 14.31 12.11
C ASP A 406 -15.35 12.87 11.59
N PRO A 407 -14.41 11.95 11.88
CA PRO A 407 -14.51 10.54 11.50
C PRO A 407 -15.79 9.82 11.96
N ALA A 408 -16.41 10.25 13.07
CA ALA A 408 -17.62 9.61 13.59
C ALA A 408 -18.82 9.70 12.63
N HIS A 409 -18.77 10.62 11.66
CA HIS A 409 -19.76 10.71 10.59
C HIS A 409 -19.61 9.63 9.53
N TYR A 410 -18.57 8.81 9.56
CA TYR A 410 -18.25 7.89 8.47
C TYR A 410 -18.25 6.44 8.92
N GLN A 411 -18.68 5.58 8.00
CA GLN A 411 -18.57 4.14 8.11
C GLN A 411 -17.75 3.60 6.94
N LEU A 412 -16.68 2.87 7.27
CA LEU A 412 -15.98 2.00 6.34
C LEU A 412 -16.76 0.70 6.19
N VAL A 413 -17.18 0.38 4.98
CA VAL A 413 -17.78 -0.92 4.63
C VAL A 413 -16.73 -1.70 3.83
N ILE A 414 -16.27 -2.82 4.36
CA ILE A 414 -15.15 -3.60 3.82
C ILE A 414 -15.50 -5.08 3.72
N ASP A 415 -15.09 -5.72 2.63
CA ASP A 415 -15.40 -7.13 2.36
C ASP A 415 -14.13 -7.98 2.15
N ASN A 416 -14.35 -9.29 1.95
CA ASN A 416 -13.34 -10.28 1.58
C ASN A 416 -13.45 -10.72 0.10
N ASP A 417 -14.03 -9.89 -0.78
CA ASP A 417 -14.23 -10.23 -2.19
C ASP A 417 -12.93 -10.07 -2.99
N SER A 418 -12.08 -11.10 -2.89
CA SER A 418 -10.80 -11.18 -3.58
C SER A 418 -10.72 -12.47 -4.36
N GLY A 419 -10.77 -12.39 -5.69
CA GLY A 419 -10.66 -13.56 -6.56
C GLY A 419 -9.31 -14.30 -6.42
N THR A 420 -8.26 -13.57 -6.04
CA THR A 420 -6.88 -14.08 -5.95
C THR A 420 -6.60 -14.78 -4.63
N TYR A 421 -7.07 -14.25 -3.50
CA TYR A 421 -6.74 -14.78 -2.17
C TYR A 421 -7.94 -15.38 -1.42
N ARG A 422 -9.16 -14.97 -1.78
CA ARG A 422 -10.43 -15.40 -1.17
C ARG A 422 -10.35 -15.56 0.36
N PRO A 423 -10.05 -14.49 1.11
CA PRO A 423 -9.85 -14.60 2.55
C PRO A 423 -11.05 -15.22 3.27
N ASN A 424 -10.79 -15.93 4.37
CA ASN A 424 -11.84 -16.60 5.13
C ASN A 424 -12.76 -15.57 5.81
N ALA A 425 -14.05 -15.66 5.53
CA ALA A 425 -15.07 -14.78 6.07
C ALA A 425 -15.22 -14.89 7.60
N ASP A 426 -14.91 -16.04 8.19
CA ASP A 426 -14.96 -16.25 9.65
C ASP A 426 -13.95 -15.35 10.40
N LEU A 427 -12.96 -14.79 9.69
CA LEU A 427 -11.95 -13.88 10.24
C LEU A 427 -12.31 -12.40 10.08
N LEU A 428 -13.42 -12.06 9.42
CA LEU A 428 -13.90 -10.68 9.32
C LEU A 428 -14.04 -9.97 10.68
N PRO A 429 -14.51 -10.61 11.77
CA PRO A 429 -14.54 -9.98 13.08
C PRO A 429 -13.14 -9.55 13.59
N LEU A 430 -12.09 -10.32 13.28
CA LEU A 430 -10.72 -9.98 13.65
C LEU A 430 -10.20 -8.80 12.81
N LEU A 431 -10.50 -8.78 11.50
CA LEU A 431 -10.21 -7.64 10.64
C LEU A 431 -10.90 -6.37 11.16
N LYS A 432 -12.19 -6.45 11.49
CA LYS A 432 -12.96 -5.33 12.06
C LYS A 432 -12.29 -4.78 13.31
N LYS A 433 -11.91 -5.65 14.25
CA LYS A 433 -11.22 -5.25 15.49
C LYS A 433 -9.88 -4.58 15.22
N PHE A 434 -9.09 -5.12 14.28
CA PHE A 434 -7.80 -4.56 13.90
C PHE A 434 -7.94 -3.16 13.25
N LEU A 435 -8.89 -2.99 12.32
CA LEU A 435 -9.13 -1.69 11.66
C LEU A 435 -9.71 -0.66 12.63
N ALA A 436 -10.63 -1.06 13.53
CA ALA A 436 -11.19 -0.16 14.54
C ALA A 436 -10.12 0.37 15.51
N ARG A 437 -9.12 -0.45 15.87
CA ARG A 437 -7.95 -0.01 16.64
C ARG A 437 -7.07 0.95 15.83
N SER A 438 -6.93 0.68 14.53
CA SER A 438 -6.01 1.42 13.65
C SER A 438 -6.57 2.75 13.17
N LEU A 439 -7.90 2.91 13.14
CA LEU A 439 -8.61 4.11 12.69
C LEU A 439 -9.58 4.60 13.77
N PRO A 440 -9.07 5.21 14.86
CA PRO A 440 -9.91 5.70 15.94
C PRO A 440 -11.01 6.65 15.44
N GLY A 441 -12.23 6.46 15.95
CA GLY A 441 -13.40 7.29 15.63
C GLY A 441 -14.17 6.88 14.38
N LEU A 442 -13.66 5.97 13.54
CA LEU A 442 -14.35 5.50 12.34
C LEU A 442 -15.22 4.27 12.63
N HIS A 443 -16.46 4.24 12.12
CA HIS A 443 -17.30 3.05 12.19
C HIS A 443 -16.84 2.01 11.16
N ILE A 444 -16.83 0.72 11.53
CA ILE A 444 -16.30 -0.34 10.66
C ILE A 444 -17.34 -1.45 10.50
N GLN A 445 -17.83 -1.64 9.28
CA GLN A 445 -18.70 -2.75 8.91
C GLN A 445 -17.97 -3.71 7.98
N THR A 446 -17.91 -4.98 8.37
CA THR A 446 -17.42 -6.06 7.52
C THR A 446 -18.56 -6.81 6.86
N LEU A 447 -18.41 -7.20 5.60
CA LEU A 447 -19.38 -8.01 4.86
C LEU A 447 -18.74 -9.27 4.28
N ASP A 448 -19.44 -10.39 4.39
CA ASP A 448 -19.06 -11.65 3.74
C ASP A 448 -19.49 -11.64 2.27
N CYS A 449 -18.55 -11.87 1.35
CA CYS A 449 -18.83 -11.87 -0.10
C CYS A 449 -19.83 -12.93 -0.57
N GLN A 450 -20.09 -13.96 0.22
CA GLN A 450 -21.06 -15.00 -0.06
C GLN A 450 -22.33 -14.83 0.76
N LYS A 451 -22.22 -14.78 2.10
CA LYS A 451 -23.40 -14.72 2.97
C LYS A 451 -24.14 -13.38 2.87
N ASP A 452 -23.40 -12.29 2.68
CA ASP A 452 -23.96 -10.94 2.55
C ASP A 452 -24.04 -10.48 1.08
N ALA A 453 -23.95 -11.38 0.10
CA ALA A 453 -23.84 -11.05 -1.32
C ALA A 453 -24.93 -10.10 -1.81
N GLU A 454 -26.19 -10.34 -1.44
CA GLU A 454 -27.31 -9.45 -1.83
C GLU A 454 -27.16 -8.04 -1.24
N LYS A 455 -26.81 -7.95 0.04
CA LYS A 455 -26.61 -6.68 0.73
C LYS A 455 -25.41 -5.92 0.15
N MET A 456 -24.30 -6.61 -0.07
CA MET A 456 -23.10 -6.05 -0.68
C MET A 456 -23.40 -5.55 -2.10
N ASN A 457 -24.03 -6.37 -2.94
CA ASN A 457 -24.37 -5.99 -4.31
C ASN A 457 -25.28 -4.77 -4.34
N ARG A 458 -26.31 -4.73 -3.47
CA ARG A 458 -27.15 -3.54 -3.32
C ARG A 458 -26.31 -2.31 -2.95
N MET A 459 -25.44 -2.41 -1.95
CA MET A 459 -24.63 -1.29 -1.50
C MET A 459 -23.60 -0.82 -2.54
N LYS A 460 -22.96 -1.75 -3.26
CA LYS A 460 -22.04 -1.42 -4.37
C LYS A 460 -22.80 -0.80 -5.55
N ASN A 461 -24.02 -1.25 -5.84
CA ASN A 461 -24.86 -0.63 -6.87
C ASN A 461 -25.28 0.78 -6.49
N GLU A 462 -25.67 1.04 -5.24
CA GLU A 462 -25.93 2.41 -4.76
C GLU A 462 -24.72 3.33 -4.97
N GLN A 463 -23.49 2.84 -4.72
CA GLN A 463 -22.26 3.60 -5.00
C GLN A 463 -22.06 3.85 -6.51
N ARG A 464 -22.28 2.84 -7.35
CA ARG A 464 -22.15 2.96 -8.82
C ARG A 464 -23.16 3.93 -9.42
N GLU A 465 -24.42 3.87 -8.99
CA GLU A 465 -25.46 4.81 -9.44
C GLU A 465 -25.12 6.23 -9.00
N ARG A 466 -24.58 6.40 -7.78
CA ARG A 466 -24.12 7.71 -7.33
C ARG A 466 -22.95 8.23 -8.16
N LYS A 467 -21.98 7.37 -8.47
CA LYS A 467 -20.84 7.71 -9.32
C LYS A 467 -21.29 8.17 -10.72
N LYS A 468 -22.28 7.50 -11.31
CA LYS A 468 -22.90 7.93 -12.58
C LYS A 468 -23.58 9.30 -12.45
N ALA A 469 -24.33 9.52 -11.37
CA ALA A 469 -25.07 10.76 -11.15
C ALA A 469 -24.18 11.98 -10.88
N GLU A 470 -23.06 11.81 -10.16
CA GLU A 470 -22.09 12.89 -9.93
C GLU A 470 -21.17 13.16 -11.14
N GLY A 471 -21.21 12.28 -12.16
CA GLY A 471 -20.43 12.34 -13.40
C GLY A 471 -18.93 12.01 -13.22
N ASP A 472 -18.24 11.70 -14.33
CA ASP A 472 -16.77 11.47 -14.39
C ASP A 472 -15.94 12.76 -14.11
N HIS A 473 -16.59 13.84 -13.68
CA HIS A 473 -16.02 15.19 -13.64
C HIS A 473 -15.22 15.54 -12.38
N ILE A 474 -14.91 14.61 -11.49
CA ILE A 474 -13.89 14.89 -10.45
C ILE A 474 -12.50 14.65 -11.04
N VAL A 475 -12.19 15.40 -12.09
CA VAL A 475 -10.82 15.70 -12.51
C VAL A 475 -10.28 16.66 -11.48
N TYR A 476 -9.31 16.22 -10.67
CA TYR A 476 -8.51 17.14 -9.87
C TYR A 476 -7.68 18.01 -10.82
N THR A 477 -8.27 19.12 -11.26
CA THR A 477 -7.55 20.21 -11.90
C THR A 477 -6.85 21.00 -10.80
N GLN A 478 -5.52 21.07 -10.89
CA GLN A 478 -4.76 22.03 -10.12
C GLN A 478 -4.93 23.41 -10.80
N GLY A 479 -5.56 24.37 -10.12
CA GLY A 479 -5.49 25.82 -10.39
C GLY A 479 -6.13 26.34 -11.69
N ASP A 480 -7.25 27.06 -11.53
CA ASP A 480 -7.88 28.06 -12.40
C ASP A 480 -7.53 28.09 -13.91
N ARG A 481 -8.52 27.78 -14.75
CA ARG A 481 -9.05 28.68 -15.80
C ARG A 481 -10.31 28.11 -16.45
N SER A 482 -11.30 29.00 -16.58
CA SER A 482 -12.66 28.79 -17.07
C SER A 482 -12.78 28.27 -18.51
N SER A 483 -13.69 27.32 -18.74
CA SER A 483 -14.70 27.39 -19.83
C SER A 483 -15.65 26.19 -19.79
N SER A 484 -16.94 26.48 -19.82
CA SER A 484 -18.09 25.57 -19.93
C SER A 484 -18.24 24.94 -21.32
N ILE A 485 -18.61 23.65 -21.40
CA ILE A 485 -19.36 23.04 -22.53
C ILE A 485 -19.80 21.62 -22.12
N SER A 486 -21.10 21.39 -21.86
CA SER A 486 -22.20 20.92 -22.73
C SER A 486 -22.16 19.44 -23.08
N SER A 487 -23.25 18.78 -22.67
CA SER A 487 -23.58 17.36 -22.72
C SER A 487 -24.32 17.01 -24.02
N SER A 488 -23.84 16.00 -24.74
CA SER A 488 -24.65 15.09 -25.56
C SER A 488 -23.80 13.90 -26.04
N ASP A 489 -24.45 12.75 -26.19
CA ASP A 489 -24.02 11.52 -26.89
C ASP A 489 -23.65 10.33 -25.97
N GLU A 490 -24.63 9.93 -25.14
CA GLU A 490 -24.83 8.53 -24.75
C GLU A 490 -25.84 7.92 -25.72
N GLU A 491 -25.41 6.98 -26.57
CA GLU A 491 -26.22 5.89 -27.15
C GLU A 491 -25.38 5.19 -28.22
N ASP A 492 -24.62 4.16 -27.82
CA ASP A 492 -24.30 2.99 -28.64
C ASP A 492 -23.27 2.16 -27.87
N LEU A 493 -23.70 1.02 -27.31
CA LEU A 493 -22.90 -0.20 -27.11
C LEU A 493 -23.73 -1.22 -26.30
N ASP A 494 -24.85 -1.65 -26.88
CA ASP A 494 -25.66 -2.77 -26.37
C ASP A 494 -25.75 -3.91 -27.40
N ARG A 495 -24.71 -4.05 -28.24
CA ARG A 495 -24.55 -5.19 -29.15
C ARG A 495 -23.09 -5.54 -29.27
N ILE A 496 -22.70 -6.66 -28.68
CA ILE A 496 -22.02 -7.80 -29.33
C ILE A 496 -21.83 -8.86 -28.23
N GLN A 497 -22.46 -10.01 -28.47
CA GLN A 497 -22.44 -11.23 -27.69
C GLN A 497 -21.41 -12.20 -28.29
#